data_AF-A0A9P8A9I0-F1
#
_entry.id   AF-A0A9P8A9I0-F1
#
_cell.length_a   1.000
_cell.length_b   1.000
_cell.length_c   1.000
_cell.angle_alpha   90.00
_cell.angle_beta   90.00
_cell.angle_gamma   90.00
#
_symmetry.space_group_name_H-M   'P 1'
#
loop_
_entity.id
_entity.type
_entity.pdbx_description
1 polymer ?
#
loop_
_entity_poly.entity_id
_entity_poly.type
_entity_poly.pdbx_seq_one_letter_code
_entity_poly.pdbx_strand_id
1 'polypeptide(L)'
;MQFKEFDAFPKVESGFVKRTGSGGILTLVVTAILCILVVGEINDYFTTRNDYKFLVDPLVSHDLQINLDITIAMPCDALTLDLRDIADVELRLTASDQVHKIPTHFSVGSATHHGRIRKGDINVQKLIKAASRTAALEQASKYGTYENTSSWNHTLLLWSLHAELTQVILDRRHGL
;
A
#
# COMPACT_ATOMS: atom_id res chain seq x y z
N MET A 1 32.07 -27.96 9.26
CA MET A 1 31.55 -28.93 8.27
C MET A 1 31.97 -28.47 6.89
N GLN A 2 32.92 -29.15 6.25
CA GLN A 2 33.31 -28.89 4.86
C GLN A 2 32.53 -29.87 3.98
N PHE A 3 31.69 -29.34 3.09
CA PHE A 3 31.10 -30.11 2.00
C PHE A 3 32.18 -30.36 0.97
N LYS A 4 32.81 -31.53 1.09
CA LYS A 4 33.74 -32.04 0.09
C LYS A 4 32.90 -32.55 -1.09
N GLU A 5 33.28 -32.14 -2.29
CA GLU A 5 32.59 -32.38 -3.56
C GLU A 5 31.92 -33.76 -3.68
N PHE A 6 30.60 -33.74 -3.80
CA PHE A 6 29.81 -34.82 -4.39
C PHE A 6 29.52 -34.44 -5.86
N ASP A 7 30.56 -34.41 -6.69
CA ASP A 7 30.41 -34.26 -8.15
C ASP A 7 30.26 -35.65 -8.75
N ALA A 8 29.02 -36.09 -8.95
CA ALA A 8 28.67 -37.44 -9.40
C ALA A 8 28.76 -37.62 -10.93
N PHE A 9 29.43 -36.71 -11.64
CA PHE A 9 29.57 -36.76 -13.08
C PHE A 9 31.04 -36.61 -13.50
N PRO A 10 31.56 -37.50 -14.37
CA PRO A 10 32.90 -37.33 -14.91
C PRO A 10 32.97 -35.99 -15.66
N LYS A 11 33.95 -35.16 -15.31
CA LYS A 11 34.19 -33.87 -15.95
C LYS A 11 34.41 -34.12 -17.45
N VAL A 12 33.52 -33.59 -18.29
CA VAL A 12 33.65 -33.63 -19.76
C VAL A 12 35.06 -33.19 -20.18
N GLU A 13 35.71 -34.00 -21.02
CA GLU A 13 37.07 -33.72 -21.49
C GLU A 13 37.15 -32.33 -22.15
N SER A 14 38.27 -31.63 -21.93
CA SER A 14 38.46 -30.23 -22.35
C SER A 14 38.34 -30.00 -23.86
N GLY A 15 38.37 -31.06 -24.68
CA GLY A 15 38.14 -31.00 -26.13
C GLY A 15 36.68 -30.90 -26.56
N PHE A 16 35.71 -31.24 -25.71
CA PHE A 16 34.28 -31.26 -26.05
C PHE A 16 33.48 -30.08 -25.51
N VAL A 17 34.09 -29.22 -24.69
CA VAL A 17 33.45 -28.00 -24.17
C VAL A 17 33.76 -26.83 -25.09
N LYS A 18 32.95 -26.65 -26.14
CA LYS A 18 33.00 -25.41 -26.94
C LYS A 18 32.42 -24.26 -26.11
N ARG A 19 33.29 -23.52 -25.42
CA ARG A 19 32.92 -22.22 -24.83
C ARG A 19 32.64 -21.23 -25.96
N THR A 20 31.39 -21.09 -26.33
CA THR A 20 30.96 -20.07 -27.28
C THR A 20 30.81 -18.75 -26.51
N GLY A 21 31.75 -17.81 -26.71
CA GLY A 21 31.65 -16.47 -26.12
C GLY A 21 30.37 -15.74 -26.52
N SER A 22 29.81 -16.09 -27.68
CA SER A 22 28.53 -15.61 -28.18
C SER A 22 27.31 -16.12 -27.39
N GLY A 23 27.38 -17.34 -26.84
CA GLY A 23 26.28 -17.91 -26.03
C GLY A 23 26.10 -17.18 -24.71
N GLY A 24 27.19 -16.70 -24.10
CA GLY A 24 27.14 -15.91 -22.86
C GLY A 24 26.56 -14.51 -23.04
N ILE A 25 26.75 -13.90 -24.22
CA ILE A 25 26.15 -12.58 -24.53
C ILE A 25 24.63 -12.72 -24.65
N LEU A 26 24.16 -13.79 -25.29
CA LEU A 26 22.74 -14.07 -25.44
C LEU A 26 22.05 -14.24 -24.07
N THR A 27 22.65 -15.01 -23.16
CA THR A 27 22.09 -15.19 -21.82
C THR A 27 22.07 -13.87 -21.04
N LEU A 28 23.11 -13.04 -21.15
CA LEU A 28 23.17 -11.73 -20.49
C LEU A 28 22.05 -10.79 -20.98
N VAL A 29 21.79 -10.77 -22.29
CA VAL A 29 20.71 -9.98 -22.89
C VAL A 29 19.35 -10.47 -22.40
N VAL A 30 19.10 -11.78 -22.42
CA VAL A 30 17.82 -12.36 -21.95
C VAL A 30 17.61 -12.07 -20.46
N THR A 31 18.64 -12.22 -19.63
CA THR A 31 18.56 -11.90 -18.21
C THR A 31 18.27 -10.42 -17.98
N ALA A 32 18.89 -9.51 -18.73
CA ALA A 32 18.62 -8.08 -18.61
C ALA A 32 17.15 -7.74 -18.93
N ILE A 33 16.59 -8.35 -19.99
CA ILE A 33 15.18 -8.17 -20.37
C ILE A 33 14.25 -8.68 -19.26
N LEU A 34 14.51 -9.88 -18.73
CA LEU A 34 13.73 -10.45 -17.62
C LEU A 34 13.80 -9.58 -16.37
N CYS A 35 14.97 -9.05 -16.02
CA CYS A 35 15.12 -8.14 -14.88
C CYS A 35 14.28 -6.87 -15.05
N ILE A 36 14.25 -6.29 -16.25
CA ILE A 36 13.43 -5.09 -16.53
C ILE A 36 11.94 -5.40 -16.36
N LEU A 37 11.47 -6.54 -16.88
CA LEU A 37 10.07 -6.97 -16.74
C LEU A 37 9.68 -7.17 -15.27
N VAL A 38 10.52 -7.86 -14.49
CA VAL A 38 10.27 -8.10 -13.07
C VAL A 38 10.18 -6.79 -12.28
N VAL A 39 11.07 -5.83 -12.54
CA VAL A 39 11.00 -4.51 -11.88
C VAL A 39 9.72 -3.76 -12.26
N GLY A 40 9.26 -3.88 -13.50
CA GLY A 40 7.99 -3.30 -13.96
C GLY A 40 6.79 -3.84 -13.19
N GLU A 41 6.66 -5.16 -13.12
CA GLU A 41 5.59 -5.84 -12.36
C GLU A 41 5.63 -5.51 -10.87
N ILE A 42 6.83 -5.45 -10.27
CA ILE A 42 7.00 -5.07 -8.86
C ILE A 42 6.47 -3.66 -8.62
N ASN A 43 6.76 -2.71 -9.52
CA ASN A 43 6.31 -1.33 -9.37
C ASN A 43 4.79 -1.20 -9.55
N ASP A 44 4.20 -1.95 -10.48
CA ASP A 44 2.74 -1.98 -10.67
C ASP A 44 2.05 -2.65 -9.46
N TYR A 45 2.63 -3.72 -8.93
CA TYR A 45 2.16 -4.37 -7.71
C TYR A 45 2.17 -3.43 -6.49
N PHE A 46 3.22 -2.62 -6.34
CA PHE A 46 3.26 -1.59 -5.30
C PHE A 46 2.30 -0.43 -5.56
N THR A 47 1.89 -0.21 -6.80
CA THR A 47 0.89 0.79 -7.18
C THR A 47 -0.51 0.20 -6.97
N THR A 48 -0.94 0.15 -5.72
CA THR A 48 -2.26 -0.39 -5.37
C THR A 48 -3.38 0.49 -5.92
N ARG A 49 -4.06 0.04 -6.98
CA ARG A 49 -5.37 0.56 -7.40
C ARG A 49 -6.46 -0.26 -6.72
N ASN A 50 -7.12 0.33 -5.73
CA ASN A 50 -8.25 -0.29 -5.04
C ASN A 50 -9.54 -0.04 -5.84
N ASP A 51 -9.96 -1.01 -6.65
CA ASP A 51 -11.26 -0.98 -7.34
C ASP A 51 -12.35 -1.55 -6.43
N TYR A 52 -13.07 -0.68 -5.73
CA TYR A 52 -14.22 -1.08 -4.91
C TYR A 52 -15.44 -1.33 -5.79
N LYS A 53 -15.85 -2.59 -5.93
CA LYS A 53 -17.11 -2.95 -6.58
C LYS A 53 -18.20 -3.09 -5.54
N PHE A 54 -19.14 -2.15 -5.55
CA PHE A 54 -20.32 -2.20 -4.70
C PHE A 54 -21.41 -3.02 -5.39
N LEU A 55 -21.74 -4.17 -4.81
CA LEU A 55 -22.90 -4.96 -5.18
C LEU A 55 -23.97 -4.70 -4.12
N VAL A 56 -25.23 -4.57 -4.54
CA VAL A 56 -26.36 -4.47 -3.60
C VAL A 56 -26.66 -5.88 -3.12
N ASP A 57 -26.51 -6.13 -1.82
CA ASP A 57 -26.95 -7.38 -1.21
C ASP A 57 -28.50 -7.37 -1.14
N PRO A 58 -29.19 -8.33 -1.78
CA PRO A 58 -30.65 -8.42 -1.70
C PRO A 58 -31.16 -8.88 -0.33
N LEU A 59 -30.29 -9.43 0.54
CA LEU A 59 -30.66 -9.84 1.90
C LEU A 59 -30.16 -8.81 2.91
N VAL A 60 -31.08 -7.99 3.41
CA VAL A 60 -30.81 -7.10 4.53
C VAL A 60 -30.90 -7.90 5.83
N SER A 61 -29.76 -8.13 6.49
CA SER A 61 -29.73 -8.63 7.86
C SER A 61 -30.11 -7.50 8.81
N HIS A 62 -31.09 -7.75 9.70
CA HIS A 62 -31.56 -6.77 10.68
C HIS A 62 -30.68 -6.69 11.94
N ASP A 63 -29.72 -7.60 12.08
CA ASP A 63 -28.77 -7.63 13.19
C ASP A 63 -27.35 -7.56 12.65
N LEU A 64 -26.55 -6.65 13.22
CA LEU A 64 -25.15 -6.44 12.89
C LEU A 64 -24.34 -6.62 14.16
N GLN A 65 -23.63 -7.75 14.25
CA GLN A 65 -22.76 -8.02 15.38
C GLN A 65 -21.46 -7.21 15.26
N ILE A 66 -21.25 -6.27 16.19
CA ILE A 66 -20.05 -5.45 16.27
C ILE A 66 -19.21 -5.93 17.47
N ASN A 67 -17.97 -6.35 17.21
CA ASN A 67 -17.00 -6.70 18.25
C ASN A 67 -16.03 -5.52 18.45
N LEU A 68 -16.09 -4.86 19.61
CA LEU A 68 -15.31 -3.67 19.91
C LEU A 68 -14.64 -3.80 21.29
N ASP A 69 -13.33 -3.63 21.35
CA ASP A 69 -12.54 -3.59 22.59
C ASP A 69 -11.71 -2.29 22.62
N ILE A 70 -11.96 -1.45 23.63
CA ILE A 70 -11.29 -0.15 23.80
C ILE A 70 -10.95 0.03 25.29
N THR A 71 -9.73 0.48 25.55
CA THR A 71 -9.26 0.88 26.88
C THR A 71 -9.19 2.39 26.98
N ILE A 72 -9.89 2.99 27.95
CA ILE A 72 -9.97 4.45 28.15
C ILE A 72 -9.43 4.80 29.54
N ALA A 73 -8.56 5.82 29.60
CA ALA A 73 -7.95 6.34 30.83
C ALA A 73 -8.93 7.11 31.76
N MET A 74 -10.07 6.51 32.09
CA MET A 74 -11.13 7.09 32.92
C MET A 74 -11.85 6.01 33.75
N PRO A 75 -12.46 6.37 34.89
CA PRO A 75 -13.26 5.41 35.66
C PRO A 75 -14.48 4.93 34.85
N CYS A 76 -14.77 3.63 34.94
CA CYS A 76 -15.85 3.00 34.17
C CYS A 76 -17.24 3.57 34.49
N ASP A 77 -17.47 4.06 35.70
CA ASP A 77 -18.76 4.65 36.11
C ASP A 77 -19.09 5.95 35.40
N ALA A 78 -18.06 6.67 34.93
CA ALA A 78 -18.23 7.90 34.15
C ALA A 78 -18.37 7.63 32.64
N LEU A 79 -18.22 6.37 32.20
CA LEU A 79 -18.26 6.01 30.79
C LEU A 79 -19.68 5.64 30.35
N THR A 80 -20.20 6.39 29.39
CA THR A 80 -21.48 6.13 28.71
C THR A 80 -21.21 5.82 27.25
N LEU A 81 -21.90 4.81 26.70
CA LEU A 81 -21.81 4.43 25.30
C LEU A 81 -23.16 4.68 24.63
N ASP A 82 -23.15 5.48 23.57
CA ASP A 82 -24.32 5.83 22.78
C ASP A 82 -24.13 5.29 21.36
N LEU A 83 -25.05 4.45 20.90
CA LEU A 83 -25.10 3.98 19.52
C LEU A 83 -26.11 4.82 18.73
N ARG A 84 -25.71 5.32 17.57
CA ARG A 84 -26.55 6.10 16.66
C ARG A 84 -26.32 5.68 15.22
N ASP A 85 -27.40 5.38 14.52
CA ASP A 85 -27.41 5.07 13.09
C ASP A 85 -28.11 6.19 12.29
N ILE A 86 -28.07 6.13 10.95
CA ILE A 86 -28.76 7.04 10.02
C ILE A 86 -30.26 7.16 10.29
N ALA A 87 -30.85 6.16 10.94
CA ALA A 87 -32.24 6.14 11.39
C ALA A 87 -32.53 7.00 12.63
N ASP A 88 -31.51 7.68 13.18
CA ASP A 88 -31.59 8.55 14.35
C ASP A 88 -32.07 7.86 15.64
N VAL A 89 -31.93 6.54 15.72
CA VAL A 89 -32.22 5.77 16.92
C VAL A 89 -31.04 5.90 17.87
N GLU A 90 -31.24 6.60 19.00
CA GLU A 90 -30.28 6.65 20.11
C GLU A 90 -30.50 5.44 21.03
N LEU A 91 -29.51 4.55 21.09
CA LEU A 91 -29.53 3.42 22.02
C LEU A 91 -28.42 3.61 23.05
N ARG A 92 -28.82 3.97 24.27
CA ARG A 92 -27.92 4.18 25.41
C ARG A 92 -27.59 2.87 26.09
N LEU A 93 -26.37 2.39 25.93
CA LEU A 93 -25.91 1.14 26.53
C LEU A 93 -25.46 1.38 27.98
N THR A 94 -26.44 1.47 28.87
CA THR A 94 -26.22 1.67 30.31
C THR A 94 -26.20 0.33 31.08
N ALA A 95 -26.75 -0.74 30.50
CA ALA A 95 -26.90 -2.03 31.16
C ALA A 95 -25.68 -2.95 30.96
N SER A 96 -25.24 -3.58 32.05
CA SER A 96 -24.13 -4.54 32.07
C SER A 96 -24.35 -5.79 31.22
N ASP A 97 -25.59 -6.06 30.78
CA ASP A 97 -25.97 -7.26 30.02
C ASP A 97 -25.54 -7.19 28.54
N GLN A 98 -25.35 -5.98 28.00
CA GLN A 98 -24.93 -5.76 26.60
C GLN A 98 -23.50 -5.20 26.48
N VAL A 99 -22.97 -4.61 27.55
CA VAL A 99 -21.63 -4.01 27.57
C VAL A 99 -20.89 -4.42 28.83
N HIS A 100 -19.81 -5.18 28.65
CA HIS A 100 -18.93 -5.59 29.73
C HIS A 100 -17.88 -4.50 30.01
N LYS A 101 -18.09 -3.72 31.08
CA LYS A 101 -17.15 -2.69 31.53
C LYS A 101 -16.16 -3.30 32.52
N ILE A 102 -14.88 -3.38 32.13
CA ILE A 102 -13.80 -3.84 33.00
C ILE A 102 -13.05 -2.63 33.55
N PRO A 103 -12.91 -2.48 34.88
CA PRO A 103 -12.09 -1.41 35.46
C PRO A 103 -10.64 -1.58 35.03
N THR A 104 -10.05 -0.49 34.53
CA THR A 104 -8.66 -0.46 34.11
C THR A 104 -7.86 0.43 35.05
N HIS A 105 -6.72 -0.08 35.52
CA HIS A 105 -5.85 0.67 36.42
C HIS A 105 -4.74 1.35 35.61
N PHE A 106 -4.84 2.68 35.49
CA PHE A 106 -3.78 3.47 34.89
C PHE A 106 -2.83 3.95 35.97
N SER A 107 -1.67 3.32 36.08
CA SER A 107 -0.56 3.92 36.80
C SER A 107 0.00 5.04 35.94
N VAL A 108 -0.09 6.28 36.40
CA VAL A 108 0.66 7.38 35.80
C VAL A 108 2.15 7.05 35.98
N GLY A 109 2.77 6.46 34.97
CA GLY A 109 4.22 6.45 34.88
C GLY A 109 4.67 7.91 34.86
N SER A 110 5.65 8.28 35.68
CA SER A 110 6.17 9.65 35.72
C SER A 110 6.46 10.13 34.31
N ALA A 111 5.68 11.11 33.85
CA ALA A 111 5.92 11.76 32.58
C ALA A 111 7.30 12.42 32.67
N THR A 112 8.27 11.93 31.90
CA THR A 112 9.42 12.75 31.58
C THR A 112 8.86 13.98 30.87
N HIS A 113 9.17 15.17 31.38
CA HIS A 113 8.74 16.42 30.78
C HIS A 113 9.40 16.52 29.39
N HIS A 114 8.78 15.92 28.37
CA HIS A 114 9.15 16.15 26.99
C HIS A 114 8.84 17.63 26.75
N GLY A 115 9.91 18.41 26.57
CA GLY A 115 9.91 19.86 26.72
C GLY A 115 8.68 20.52 26.13
N ARG A 116 8.09 21.47 26.89
CA ARG A 116 7.02 22.36 26.42
C ARG A 116 7.22 22.65 24.95
N ILE A 117 6.35 22.11 24.09
CA ILE A 117 6.23 22.60 22.72
C ILE A 117 5.94 24.09 22.88
N ARG A 118 6.95 24.91 22.54
CA ARG A 118 6.83 26.36 22.56
C ARG A 118 5.76 26.68 21.53
N LYS A 119 4.52 26.83 22.00
CA LYS A 119 3.39 27.32 21.22
C LYS A 119 3.76 28.74 20.84
N GLY A 120 4.48 28.90 19.73
CA GLY A 120 4.73 30.19 19.12
C GLY A 120 3.39 30.87 18.92
N ASP A 121 3.35 32.19 19.11
CA ASP A 121 2.13 32.98 19.11
C ASP A 121 1.24 32.60 17.91
N ILE A 122 0.15 31.91 18.19
CA ILE A 122 -0.74 31.41 17.13
C ILE A 122 -1.49 32.61 16.61
N ASN A 123 -1.13 33.03 15.40
CA ASN A 123 -1.90 34.02 14.69
C ASN A 123 -3.23 33.40 14.22
N VAL A 124 -4.29 33.65 14.98
CA VAL A 124 -5.63 33.08 14.78
C VAL A 124 -6.16 33.36 13.38
N GLN A 125 -5.83 34.52 12.80
CA GLN A 125 -6.27 34.85 11.44
C GLN A 125 -5.60 33.97 10.37
N LYS A 126 -4.32 33.63 10.56
CA LYS A 126 -3.63 32.70 9.65
C LYS A 126 -4.20 31.29 9.74
N LEU A 127 -4.62 30.86 10.93
CA LEU A 127 -5.23 29.56 11.16
C LEU A 127 -6.63 29.48 10.53
N ILE A 128 -7.46 30.50 10.73
CA ILE A 128 -8.80 30.58 10.11
C ILE A 128 -8.68 30.65 8.59
N LYS A 129 -7.69 31.37 8.05
CA LYS A 129 -7.41 31.43 6.61
C LYS A 129 -6.92 30.09 6.04
N ALA A 130 -6.18 29.30 6.81
CA ALA A 130 -5.75 27.96 6.40
C ALA A 130 -6.87 26.92 6.51
N ALA A 131 -7.80 27.10 7.46
CA ALA A 131 -8.96 26.24 7.65
C ALA A 131 -10.15 26.63 6.74
N SER A 132 -10.05 27.72 5.97
CA SER A 132 -11.14 28.15 5.10
C SER A 132 -11.37 27.13 3.99
N ARG A 133 -12.64 26.91 3.65
CA ARG A 133 -13.07 25.98 2.59
C ARG A 133 -12.35 26.27 1.26
N THR A 134 -12.02 27.52 0.98
CA THR A 134 -11.25 27.91 -0.20
C THR A 134 -9.83 27.34 -0.19
N ALA A 135 -9.12 27.36 0.94
CA ALA A 135 -7.80 26.76 1.09
C ALA A 135 -7.87 25.23 1.06
N ALA A 136 -8.90 24.64 1.66
CA ALA A 136 -9.14 23.19 1.60
C ALA A 136 -9.45 22.72 0.16
N LEU A 137 -10.21 23.50 -0.61
CA LEU A 137 -10.49 23.23 -2.02
C LEU A 137 -9.25 23.43 -2.91
N GLU A 138 -8.39 24.40 -2.61
CA GLU A 138 -7.10 24.59 -3.30
C GLU A 138 -6.14 23.43 -3.02
N GLN A 139 -6.09 22.94 -1.78
CA GLN A 139 -5.32 21.75 -1.40
C GLN A 139 -5.90 20.47 -2.01
N ALA A 140 -7.22 20.32 -2.01
CA ALA A 140 -7.92 19.19 -2.63
C ALA A 140 -7.80 19.22 -4.17
N SER A 141 -7.71 20.40 -4.79
CA SER A 141 -7.37 20.54 -6.21
C SER A 141 -5.91 20.13 -6.45
N LYS A 142 -4.97 20.60 -5.63
CA LYS A 142 -3.55 20.23 -5.72
C LYS A 142 -3.31 18.71 -5.51
N TYR A 143 -4.08 18.09 -4.61
CA TYR A 143 -4.09 16.65 -4.41
C TYR A 143 -4.86 15.92 -5.55
N GLY A 144 -6.00 16.43 -6.00
CA GLY A 144 -6.72 15.87 -7.16
C GLY A 144 -5.96 15.96 -8.49
N THR A 145 -4.90 16.77 -8.57
CA THR A 145 -4.09 16.94 -9.79
C THR A 145 -2.87 15.99 -9.83
N TYR A 146 -2.47 15.30 -8.75
CA TYR A 146 -1.44 14.25 -8.85
C TYR A 146 -1.93 12.96 -9.49
N GLU A 147 -3.23 12.87 -9.79
CA GLU A 147 -3.78 11.77 -10.57
C GLU A 147 -3.64 11.98 -12.08
N ASN A 148 -2.92 13.01 -12.51
CA ASN A 148 -2.63 13.18 -13.93
C ASN A 148 -1.23 13.78 -14.16
N THR A 149 -0.41 13.04 -14.90
CA THR A 149 0.89 13.46 -15.45
C THR A 149 2.07 13.46 -14.46
N SER A 150 2.79 12.33 -14.31
CA SER A 150 4.26 12.37 -14.09
C SER A 150 4.97 11.01 -14.02
N SER A 151 4.31 9.86 -13.85
CA SER A 151 5.03 8.57 -13.85
C SER A 151 4.95 7.78 -15.17
N TRP A 152 4.02 8.11 -16.08
CA TRP A 152 3.73 7.27 -17.25
C TRP A 152 4.52 7.61 -18.52
N ASN A 153 5.26 8.72 -18.57
CA ASN A 153 5.98 9.09 -19.80
C ASN A 153 7.23 8.23 -20.03
N HIS A 154 7.85 7.66 -19.00
CA HIS A 154 9.04 6.82 -19.17
C HIS A 154 8.73 5.32 -19.33
N THR A 155 7.64 4.84 -18.72
CA THR A 155 7.17 3.45 -18.86
C THR A 155 6.40 3.21 -20.17
N LEU A 156 5.62 4.18 -20.67
CA LEU A 156 4.99 4.09 -21.99
C LEU A 156 6.00 4.12 -23.14
N LEU A 157 7.11 4.85 -23.02
CA LEU A 157 8.18 4.81 -24.02
C LEU A 157 8.83 3.43 -24.08
N LEU A 158 9.04 2.77 -22.94
CA LEU A 158 9.58 1.40 -22.90
C LEU A 158 8.59 0.36 -23.44
N TRP A 159 7.28 0.52 -23.20
CA TRP A 159 6.24 -0.33 -23.80
C TRP A 159 6.07 -0.09 -25.31
N SER A 160 6.19 1.15 -25.77
CA SER A 160 6.17 1.51 -27.21
C SER A 160 7.39 0.96 -27.95
N LEU A 161 8.58 1.08 -27.37
CA LEU A 161 9.81 0.49 -27.93
C LEU A 161 9.76 -1.05 -27.95
N HIS A 162 9.11 -1.69 -26.96
CA HIS A 162 8.88 -3.14 -26.97
C HIS A 162 7.88 -3.57 -28.07
N ALA A 163 6.87 -2.75 -28.35
CA ALA A 163 5.90 -3.02 -29.42
C ALA A 163 6.52 -2.87 -30.83
N GLU A 164 7.41 -1.89 -31.05
CA GLU A 164 8.11 -1.73 -32.34
C GLU A 164 9.20 -2.80 -32.56
N LEU A 165 9.92 -3.21 -31.51
CA LEU A 165 10.93 -4.28 -31.63
C LEU A 165 10.29 -5.65 -31.93
N THR A 166 9.11 -5.95 -31.37
CA THR A 166 8.41 -7.19 -31.70
C THR A 166 7.85 -7.19 -33.13
N GLN A 167 7.41 -6.03 -33.65
CA GLN A 167 6.99 -5.87 -35.05
C GLN A 167 8.17 -6.03 -36.03
N VAL A 168 9.35 -5.43 -35.76
CA VAL A 168 10.55 -5.59 -36.61
C VAL A 168 11.10 -7.02 -36.62
N ILE A 169 10.95 -7.76 -35.51
CA ILE A 169 11.39 -9.16 -35.41
C ILE A 169 10.38 -10.13 -36.06
N LEU A 170 9.08 -9.83 -36.03
CA LEU A 170 8.03 -10.62 -36.70
C LEU A 170 7.99 -10.37 -38.22
N ASP A 171 8.22 -9.15 -38.68
CA ASP A 171 8.24 -8.80 -40.11
C ASP A 171 9.41 -9.48 -40.85
N ARG A 172 10.55 -9.69 -40.17
CA ARG A 172 11.67 -10.45 -40.75
C ARG A 172 11.47 -11.96 -40.80
N ARG A 173 10.36 -12.50 -40.26
CA ARG A 173 9.99 -13.92 -40.32
C ARG A 173 8.94 -14.22 -41.41
N HIS A 174 8.35 -13.21 -42.05
CA HIS A 174 7.38 -13.37 -43.14
C HIS A 174 7.89 -12.87 -44.52
N GLY A 175 9.16 -12.49 -44.61
CA GLY A 175 9.83 -12.05 -45.85
C GLY A 175 10.77 -13.09 -46.51
N LEU A 176 10.46 -14.38 -46.40
CA LEU A 176 11.01 -15.48 -47.23
C LEU A 176 9.90 -16.45 -47.60
#